data_AF-A0A2S0XJ45-F1
#
_entry.id   AF-A0A2S0XJ45-F1
#
_cell.length_a   1.000
_cell.length_b   1.000
_cell.length_c   1.000
_cell.angle_alpha   90.00
_cell.angle_beta   90.00
_cell.angle_gamma   90.00
#
_symmetry.space_group_name_H-M   'P 1'
#
loop_
_entity.id
_entity.type
_entity.pdbx_description
1 polymer ?
#
loop_
_entity_poly.entity_id
_entity_poly.type
_entity_poly.pdbx_seq_one_letter_code
_entity_poly.pdbx_strand_id
1 'polypeptide(L)' 'MRTLGYVLAAAGLLICAATFGMWVWLNAYGCGTGCNDFRLRWEDSEALSYFIPPFILGCAVAVLGAATIAMNWKR' A
#
# COMPACT_ATOMS: atom_id res chain seq x y z
N MET A 1 6.08 20.81 -12.41
CA MET A 1 5.49 19.45 -12.56
C MET A 1 6.34 18.35 -11.93
N ARG A 2 7.69 18.36 -12.05
CA ARG A 2 8.56 17.33 -11.44
C ARG A 2 8.34 17.11 -9.93
N THR A 3 8.30 18.18 -9.14
CA THR A 3 8.09 18.09 -7.68
C THR A 3 6.75 17.44 -7.33
N LEU A 4 5.68 17.80 -8.04
CA LEU A 4 4.36 17.19 -7.86
C LEU A 4 4.41 15.68 -8.12
N GLY A 5 5.13 15.25 -9.17
CA GLY A 5 5.28 13.83 -9.48
C GLY A 5 5.98 13.04 -8.38
N TYR A 6 7.04 13.60 -7.79
CA TYR A 6 7.71 12.98 -6.63
C TYR A 6 6.80 12.90 -5.40
N VAL A 7 6.04 13.97 -5.12
CA VAL A 7 5.09 13.99 -4.00
C VAL A 7 4.00 12.93 -4.19
N LEU A 8 3.41 12.83 -5.39
CA LEU A 8 2.40 11.83 -5.69
C LEU A 8 2.98 10.40 -5.63
N ALA A 9 4.17 10.18 -6.19
CA ALA A 9 4.84 8.88 -6.14
C ALA A 9 5.10 8.44 -4.69
N ALA A 10 5.66 9.33 -3.87
CA ALA A 10 5.93 9.07 -2.46
C ALA A 10 4.63 8.87 -1.66
N ALA A 11 3.62 9.71 -1.85
CA ALA A 11 2.33 9.57 -1.17
C ALA A 11 1.64 8.24 -1.49
N GLY A 12 1.62 7.84 -2.77
CA GLY A 12 1.07 6.55 -3.18
C GLY A 12 1.81 5.37 -2.54
N LEU A 13 3.14 5.39 -2.55
CA LEU A 13 3.96 4.36 -1.90
C LEU A 13 3.71 4.28 -0.38
N LEU A 14 3.56 5.43 0.28
CA LEU A 14 3.23 5.49 1.71
C LEU A 14 1.86 4.89 2.00
N ILE A 15 0.85 5.13 1.16
CA ILE A 15 -0.48 4.53 1.30
C ILE A 15 -0.40 3.01 1.14
N CYS A 16 0.32 2.51 0.13
CA CYS A 16 0.54 1.07 -0.06
C CYS A 16 1.20 0.43 1.17
N ALA A 17 2.30 1.04 1.64
CA ALA A 17 3.07 0.54 2.76
C ALA A 17 2.27 0.56 4.06
N ALA A 18 1.52 1.64 4.32
CA ALA A 18 0.67 1.75 5.50
C ALA A 18 -0.46 0.73 5.48
N THR A 19 -1.13 0.57 4.33
CA THR A 19 -2.24 -0.39 4.18
C THR A 19 -1.77 -1.83 4.36
N PHE A 20 -0.65 -2.19 3.72
CA PHE A 20 -0.06 -3.51 3.86
C PHE A 20 0.49 -3.75 5.28
N GLY A 21 1.16 -2.75 5.86
CA GLY A 21 1.66 -2.83 7.24
C GLY A 21 0.53 -3.02 8.25
N MET A 22 -0.60 -2.34 8.05
CA MET A 22 -1.79 -2.50 8.89
C MET A 22 -2.43 -3.88 8.73
N TRP A 23 -2.41 -4.46 7.52
CA TRP A 23 -2.82 -5.84 7.28
C TRP A 23 -1.94 -6.86 8.02
N VAL A 24 -0.61 -6.71 7.92
CA VAL A 24 0.35 -7.55 8.66
C VAL A 24 0.14 -7.42 10.16
N TRP A 25 -0.02 -6.18 10.65
CA TRP A 25 -0.26 -5.89 12.06
C TRP A 25 -1.55 -6.53 12.58
N LEU A 26 -2.65 -6.41 11.83
CA LEU A 26 -3.95 -6.99 12.21
C LEU A 26 -3.87 -8.52 12.30
N ASN A 27 -3.19 -9.16 11.34
CA ASN A 27 -2.96 -10.60 11.38
C ASN A 27 -2.07 -11.00 12.57
N ALA A 28 -1.06 -10.20 12.89
CA ALA A 28 -0.15 -10.48 14.00
C ALA A 28 -0.86 -10.32 15.34
N TYR A 29 -1.69 -9.28 15.47
CA TYR A 29 -2.51 -9.02 16.64
C TYR A 29 -3.53 -10.13 16.89
N GLY A 30 -4.18 -10.63 15.82
CA GLY A 30 -5.10 -11.77 15.90
C GLY A 30 -4.43 -13.08 16.34
N CYS A 31 -3.11 -13.21 16.18
CA CYS A 31 -2.33 -14.37 16.62
C CYS A 31 -1.96 -14.34 18.12
N GLY A 32 -1.87 -13.15 18.73
CA GLY A 32 -1.47 -12.96 20.13
C GLY A 32 0.02 -13.22 20.43
N THR A 33 0.40 -13.08 21.71
CA THR A 33 1.79 -13.28 22.18
C THR A 33 2.11 -14.77 22.40
N GLY A 34 2.24 -15.53 21.32
CA GLY A 34 2.55 -16.97 21.42
C GLY A 34 2.47 -17.78 20.13
N CYS A 35 2.11 -17.17 19.00
CA CYS A 35 2.10 -17.87 17.72
C CYS A 35 3.52 -18.20 17.26
N ASN A 36 3.82 -19.50 17.15
CA ASN A 36 5.01 -19.99 16.46
C ASN A 36 4.86 -19.99 14.93
N ASP A 37 3.62 -19.85 14.42
CA ASP A 37 3.31 -19.96 13.00
C ASP A 37 2.45 -18.76 12.55
N PHE A 38 3.11 -17.62 12.30
CA PHE A 38 2.46 -16.43 11.76
C PHE A 38 2.15 -16.64 10.28
N ARG A 39 0.86 -16.60 9.94
CA ARG A 39 0.40 -16.67 8.54
C ARG A 39 -0.57 -15.54 8.25
N LEU A 40 -0.35 -14.88 7.13
CA LEU A 40 -1.28 -13.88 6.60
C LEU A 40 -2.55 -14.58 6.10
N ARG A 41 -3.69 -14.26 6.71
CA ARG A 41 -5.00 -14.84 6.39
C ARG A 41 -5.62 -14.17 5.17
N TRP A 42 -5.08 -14.48 4.00
CA TRP A 42 -5.65 -14.02 2.72
C TRP A 42 -7.05 -14.56 2.44
N GLU A 43 -7.48 -15.57 3.19
CA GLU A 43 -8.81 -16.18 3.10
C GLU A 43 -9.91 -15.33 3.78
N ASP A 44 -9.54 -14.40 4.66
CA ASP A 44 -10.47 -13.50 5.34
C ASP A 44 -10.93 -12.38 4.40
N SER A 45 -11.89 -12.71 3.54
CA SER A 45 -12.41 -11.81 2.51
C SER A 45 -13.11 -10.58 3.08
N GLU A 46 -13.68 -10.67 4.28
CA GLU A 46 -14.32 -9.54 4.95
C GLU A 46 -13.28 -8.47 5.30
N ALA A 47 -12.23 -8.84 6.03
CA ALA A 47 -11.19 -7.89 6.39
C ALA A 47 -10.44 -7.42 5.12
N LEU A 48 -10.10 -8.34 4.21
CA LEU A 48 -9.38 -8.05 2.97
C LEU A 48 -10.11 -7.01 2.09
N SER A 49 -11.45 -7.02 2.09
CA SER A 49 -12.27 -6.05 1.34
C SER A 49 -12.07 -4.60 1.78
N TYR A 50 -11.63 -4.36 3.02
CA TYR A 50 -11.31 -3.02 3.53
C TYR A 50 -9.88 -2.59 3.21
N PHE A 51 -8.94 -3.54 3.04
CA PHE A 51 -7.53 -3.24 2.77
C PHE A 51 -7.19 -3.19 1.27
N ILE A 52 -7.86 -3.97 0.42
CA ILE A 52 -7.59 -3.98 -1.02
C ILE A 52 -7.87 -2.61 -1.68
N PRO A 53 -9.04 -1.97 -1.50
CA PRO A 53 -9.33 -0.70 -2.16
C PRO A 53 -8.31 0.42 -1.88
N PRO A 54 -7.94 0.71 -0.62
CA PRO A 54 -6.92 1.73 -0.35
C PRO A 54 -5.53 1.32 -0.85
N PHE A 55 -5.17 0.04 -0.83
CA PHE A 55 -3.91 -0.43 -1.39
C PHE A 55 -3.84 -0.19 -2.91
N ILE A 56 -4.89 -0.53 -3.64
CA ILE A 56 -5.02 -0.29 -5.08
C ILE A 56 -4.96 1.22 -5.37
N LEU A 57 -5.67 2.03 -4.59
CA LEU A 57 -5.67 3.48 -4.73
C LEU A 57 -4.26 4.06 -4.53
N GLY A 58 -3.54 3.59 -3.50
CA GLY A 58 -2.13 3.96 -3.28
C GLY A 58 -1.25 3.61 -4.47
N CYS A 59 -1.39 2.40 -5.02
CA CYS A 59 -0.65 1.96 -6.20
C CYS A 59 -0.96 2.84 -7.42
N ALA A 60 -2.23 3.16 -7.65
CA ALA A 60 -2.65 4.03 -8.75
C ALA A 60 -2.03 5.43 -8.62
N VAL A 61 -2.06 6.02 -7.43
CA VAL A 61 -1.44 7.32 -7.15
C VAL A 61 0.08 7.27 -7.36
N ALA A 62 0.74 6.20 -6.90
CA ALA A 62 2.18 6.02 -7.09
C ALA A 62 2.56 5.95 -8.58
N VAL A 63 1.81 5.17 -9.36
CA VAL A 63 2.00 5.02 -10.81
C VAL A 63 1.76 6.34 -11.54
N LEU A 64 0.70 7.08 -11.20
CA LEU A 64 0.44 8.40 -11.77
C LEU A 64 1.58 9.38 -11.44
N GLY A 65 2.08 9.39 -10.20
CA GLY A 65 3.25 10.16 -9.81
C GLY A 65 4.47 9.81 -10.65
N ALA A 66 4.81 8.52 -10.77
CA ALA A 66 5.92 8.05 -11.60
C ALA A 66 5.76 8.43 -13.08
N ALA A 67 4.56 8.30 -13.64
CA ALA A 67 4.27 8.68 -15.02
C ALA A 67 4.48 10.19 -15.24
N THR A 68 4.04 11.03 -14.30
CA THR A 68 4.29 12.49 -14.41
C THR A 68 5.78 12.82 -14.35
N ILE A 69 6.58 12.13 -13.53
CA ILE A 69 8.04 12.30 -13.52
C ILE A 69 8.62 11.93 -14.88
N ALA A 70 8.27 10.75 -15.41
CA ALA A 70 8.78 10.23 -16.67
C ALA A 70 8.45 11.15 -17.87
N MET A 71 7.23 11.67 -17.94
CA MET A 71 6.80 12.59 -18.99
C MET A 71 7.57 13.93 -18.95
N ASN A 72 7.86 14.45 -17.75
CA ASN A 72 8.65 15.67 -17.60
C ASN A 72 10.15 15.47 -17.80
N TRP A 73 10.63 14.22 -17.85
CA TRP A 73 12.03 13.94 -18.12
C TRP A 73 12.35 13.88 -19.62
N LYS A 74 11.35 13.55 -20.44
CA LYS A 74 11.46 13.51 -21.90
C LYS A 74 11.28 14.87 -22.60
N ARG A 75 10.77 15.87 -21.89
CA ARG A 75 10.71 17.28 -22.35
C ARG A 75 11.94 18.04 -21.88
#